data_AF-A0A813JZJ4-F1
#
_entry.id   AF-A0A813JZJ4-F1
#
_cell.length_a   1.000
_cell.length_b   1.000
_cell.length_c   1.000
_cell.angle_alpha   90.00
_cell.angle_beta   90.00
_cell.angle_gamma   90.00
#
_symmetry.space_group_name_H-M   'P 1'
#
loop_
_entity.id
_entity.type
_entity.pdbx_description
1 polymer ?
#
loop_
_entity_poly.entity_id
_entity_poly.type
_entity_poly.pdbx_seq_one_letter_code
_entity_poly.pdbx_strand_id
1 'polypeptide(L)'
;MGSPPGQLIGPSPSAVRGIRGISGFSRHGWASNADASSCVKLALALTVHLEIAPEHIDGFKKVMLRHADCSRNEYGCLRFDVLQEADAPNKFTLYEFLQECRRLRGE
;
A
#
# COMPACT_ATOMS: atom_id res chain seq x y z
N MET A 1 6.93 -21.76 40.58
CA MET A 1 7.72 -22.84 39.95
C MET A 1 6.68 -23.80 39.38
N GLY A 2 6.28 -23.84 38.11
CA GLY A 2 6.90 -23.58 36.81
C GLY A 2 6.29 -24.64 35.89
N SER A 3 5.19 -24.33 35.20
CA SER A 3 4.51 -25.28 34.30
C SER A 3 5.29 -25.43 32.99
N PRO A 4 5.37 -26.64 32.38
CA PRO A 4 5.82 -26.78 31.00
C PRO A 4 4.69 -26.45 30.00
N PRO A 5 4.99 -25.88 28.82
CA PRO A 5 3.98 -25.42 27.87
C PRO A 5 3.69 -26.43 26.74
N GLY A 6 2.42 -26.48 26.31
CA GLY A 6 2.09 -26.55 24.89
C GLY A 6 1.70 -27.91 24.30
N GLN A 7 0.46 -28.35 24.54
CA GLN A 7 -0.27 -29.13 23.53
C GLN A 7 -1.75 -28.73 23.54
N LEU A 8 -2.10 -27.75 22.69
CA LEU A 8 -3.48 -27.39 22.42
C LEU A 8 -4.06 -28.32 21.35
N ILE A 9 -5.29 -28.71 21.63
CA ILE A 9 -6.07 -29.80 21.07
C ILE A 9 -6.68 -29.33 19.74
N GLY A 10 -6.27 -29.92 18.61
CA GLY A 10 -6.99 -29.79 17.35
C GLY A 10 -8.26 -30.67 17.34
N PRO A 11 -9.33 -30.28 16.65
CA PRO A 11 -10.58 -31.03 16.67
C PRO A 11 -10.42 -32.43 16.05
N SER A 12 -10.96 -33.43 16.75
CA SER A 12 -11.07 -34.83 16.34
C SER A 12 -11.88 -34.98 15.05
N PRO A 13 -11.34 -35.57 13.97
CA PRO A 13 -12.12 -35.90 12.78
C PRO A 13 -12.74 -37.29 12.98
N SER A 14 -13.67 -37.39 13.92
CA SER A 14 -14.52 -38.56 14.05
C SER A 14 -15.81 -38.33 13.28
N ALA A 15 -15.91 -39.03 12.14
CA ALA A 15 -17.12 -39.48 11.43
C ALA A 15 -17.20 -39.05 9.95
N VAL A 16 -16.41 -39.70 9.10
CA VAL A 16 -16.87 -40.06 7.76
C VAL A 16 -16.77 -41.57 7.63
N ARG A 17 -17.89 -42.24 7.87
CA ARG A 17 -18.09 -43.67 7.63
C ARG A 17 -18.65 -43.80 6.21
N GLY A 18 -17.87 -44.30 5.25
CA GLY A 18 -18.34 -44.39 3.87
C GLY A 18 -17.40 -45.07 2.88
N ILE A 19 -17.51 -46.40 2.82
CA ILE A 19 -17.34 -47.27 1.65
C ILE A 19 -15.90 -47.54 1.15
N ARG A 20 -15.56 -48.83 1.16
CA ARG A 20 -14.33 -49.43 0.63
C ARG A 20 -14.35 -49.47 -0.89
N GLY A 21 -13.16 -49.33 -1.48
CA GLY A 21 -12.81 -50.01 -2.73
C GLY A 21 -12.96 -49.18 -3.99
N ILE A 22 -11.86 -48.57 -4.43
CA ILE A 22 -11.21 -48.88 -5.70
C ILE A 22 -9.82 -48.24 -5.70
N SER A 23 -8.85 -49.06 -6.08
CA SER A 23 -7.47 -48.70 -6.35
C SER A 23 -7.36 -47.70 -7.49
N GLY A 24 -6.47 -46.71 -7.34
CA GLY A 24 -5.86 -45.98 -8.46
C GLY A 24 -6.68 -44.84 -9.02
N PHE A 25 -6.66 -43.68 -8.37
CA PHE A 25 -6.83 -42.41 -9.08
C PHE A 25 -5.71 -41.45 -8.72
N SER A 26 -4.94 -41.16 -9.77
CA SER A 26 -3.83 -40.22 -9.88
C SER A 26 -3.93 -39.00 -8.97
N ARG A 27 -2.93 -38.82 -8.09
CA ARG A 27 -2.59 -37.50 -7.55
C ARG A 27 -1.92 -36.68 -8.66
N HIS A 28 -2.70 -36.22 -9.63
CA HIS A 28 -2.32 -35.03 -10.39
C HIS A 28 -2.82 -33.84 -9.59
N GLY A 29 -2.15 -33.59 -8.45
CA GLY A 29 -2.25 -32.32 -7.78
C GLY A 29 -1.57 -31.30 -8.67
N TRP A 30 -2.34 -30.64 -9.53
CA TRP A 30 -1.89 -29.42 -10.19
C TRP A 30 -1.78 -28.39 -9.06
N ALA A 31 -0.59 -28.30 -8.45
CA ALA A 31 -0.23 -27.13 -7.68
C ALA A 31 -0.32 -25.96 -8.64
N SER A 32 -1.36 -25.13 -8.46
CA SER A 32 -1.42 -23.84 -9.14
C SER A 32 -0.18 -23.08 -8.67
N ASN A 33 0.87 -23.07 -9.48
CA ASN A 33 1.88 -22.03 -9.43
C ASN A 33 1.15 -20.79 -9.94
N ALA A 34 0.38 -20.17 -9.04
CA ALA A 34 0.06 -18.77 -9.15
C ALA A 34 1.42 -18.08 -9.12
N ASP A 35 1.96 -17.85 -10.33
CA ASP A 35 3.08 -16.97 -10.56
C ASP A 35 2.76 -15.71 -9.77
N ALA A 36 3.55 -15.47 -8.72
CA ALA A 36 3.46 -14.28 -7.91
C ALA A 36 3.90 -13.14 -8.82
N SER A 37 2.99 -12.71 -9.69
CA SER A 37 3.18 -11.69 -10.70
C SER A 37 3.81 -10.52 -9.97
N SER A 38 5.09 -10.31 -10.22
CA SER A 38 5.87 -9.30 -9.54
C SER A 38 5.26 -7.96 -9.90
N CYS A 39 4.46 -7.41 -8.99
CA CYS A 39 3.96 -6.06 -9.10
C CYS A 39 5.17 -5.12 -9.09
N VAL A 40 5.51 -4.56 -10.25
CA VAL A 40 6.42 -3.42 -10.30
C VAL A 40 5.66 -2.24 -9.70
N LYS A 41 6.04 -1.84 -8.49
CA LYS A 41 5.53 -0.63 -7.86
C LYS A 41 6.19 0.57 -8.52
N LEU A 42 5.51 1.16 -9.49
CA LEU A 42 5.91 2.42 -10.08
C LEU A 42 5.57 3.54 -9.09
N ALA A 43 6.35 4.62 -9.11
CA ALA A 43 6.04 5.83 -8.36
C ALA A 43 6.23 7.05 -9.26
N LEU A 44 5.33 8.01 -9.12
CA LEU A 44 5.34 9.29 -9.81
C LEU A 44 5.85 10.36 -8.84
N ALA A 45 6.84 11.13 -9.28
CA ALA A 45 7.28 12.34 -8.58
C ALA A 45 6.73 13.57 -9.32
N LEU A 46 5.96 14.39 -8.62
CA LEU A 46 5.42 15.66 -9.08
C LEU A 46 6.10 16.80 -8.31
N THR A 47 6.67 17.76 -9.04
CA THR A 47 7.18 19.00 -8.49
C THR A 47 6.36 20.15 -9.04
N VAL A 48 5.69 20.89 -8.16
CA VAL A 48 4.84 22.04 -8.55
C VAL A 48 5.45 23.31 -7.99
N HIS A 49 5.79 24.25 -8.85
CA HIS A 49 6.29 25.57 -8.45
C HIS A 49 5.15 26.58 -8.47
N LEU A 50 5.02 27.32 -7.38
CA LEU A 50 3.93 28.26 -7.15
C LEU A 50 4.49 29.61 -6.74
N GLU A 51 3.97 30.67 -7.35
CA GLU A 51 4.21 32.04 -6.94
C GLU A 51 2.88 32.64 -6.46
N ILE A 52 2.87 33.09 -5.21
CA ILE A 52 1.65 33.52 -4.51
C ILE A 52 1.68 35.04 -4.36
N ALA A 53 0.56 35.70 -4.61
CA ALA A 53 0.45 37.13 -4.36
C ALA A 53 0.75 37.42 -2.86
N PRO A 54 1.59 38.43 -2.53
CA PRO A 54 2.10 38.63 -1.17
C PRO A 54 1.02 38.69 -0.08
N GLU A 55 -0.12 39.31 -0.38
CA GLU A 55 -1.28 39.46 0.50
C GLU A 55 -2.01 38.14 0.81
N HIS A 56 -1.74 37.09 0.04
CA HIS A 56 -2.37 35.77 0.18
C HIS A 56 -1.44 34.71 0.81
N ILE A 57 -0.17 35.04 1.12
CA ILE A 57 0.83 34.06 1.61
C ILE A 57 0.36 33.34 2.88
N ASP A 58 -0.14 34.07 3.88
CA ASP A 58 -0.56 33.45 5.15
C ASP A 58 -1.80 32.58 4.99
N GLY A 59 -2.73 32.99 4.12
CA GLY A 59 -3.91 32.19 3.76
C GLY A 59 -3.50 30.91 3.03
N PHE A 60 -2.61 31.04 2.05
CA PHE A 60 -2.05 29.93 1.29
C PHE A 60 -1.36 28.91 2.20
N LYS A 61 -0.49 29.35 3.12
CA LYS A 61 0.19 28.47 4.09
C LYS A 61 -0.80 27.62 4.89
N LYS A 62 -1.85 28.24 5.44
CA LYS A 62 -2.88 27.54 6.24
C LYS A 62 -3.60 26.47 5.42
N VAL A 63 -4.03 26.82 4.19
CA VAL A 63 -4.75 25.91 3.30
C VAL A 63 -3.83 24.76 2.85
N MET A 64 -2.59 25.07 2.48
CA MET A 64 -1.65 24.06 1.98
C MET A 64 -1.15 23.10 3.04
N LEU A 65 -0.95 23.55 4.29
CA LEU A 65 -0.61 22.63 5.38
C LEU A 65 -1.75 21.64 5.65
N ARG A 66 -3.00 22.11 5.64
CA ARG A 66 -4.16 21.21 5.75
C ARG A 66 -4.23 20.25 4.56
N HIS A 67 -3.99 20.74 3.35
CA HIS A 67 -3.96 19.89 2.15
C HIS A 67 -2.89 18.81 2.29
N ALA A 68 -1.67 19.17 2.68
CA ALA A 68 -0.58 18.22 2.89
C ALA A 68 -0.91 17.16 3.96
N ASP A 69 -1.56 17.54 5.06
CA ASP A 69 -1.99 16.59 6.08
C ASP A 69 -3.06 15.62 5.56
N CYS A 70 -4.01 16.11 4.75
CA CYS A 70 -5.00 15.26 4.10
C CYS A 70 -4.35 14.31 3.08
N SER A 71 -3.49 14.82 2.19
CA SER A 71 -2.84 14.04 1.14
C SER A 71 -1.90 12.98 1.70
N ARG A 72 -1.17 13.27 2.79
CA ARG A 72 -0.32 12.26 3.47
C ARG A 72 -1.12 11.07 4.02
N ASN A 73 -2.43 11.22 4.21
CA ASN A 73 -3.32 10.16 4.65
C ASN A 73 -4.01 9.42 3.48
N GLU A 74 -3.77 9.84 2.23
CA GLU A 74 -4.31 9.18 1.05
C GLU A 74 -3.54 7.91 0.70
N TYR A 75 -4.27 6.90 0.23
CA TYR A 75 -3.66 5.65 -0.20
C TYR A 75 -2.73 5.90 -1.40
N GLY A 76 -1.48 5.47 -1.27
CA GLY A 76 -0.47 5.65 -2.30
C GLY A 76 0.29 6.98 -2.21
N CYS A 77 -0.05 7.89 -1.30
CA CYS A 77 0.84 9.01 -1.01
C CYS A 77 2.08 8.50 -0.26
N LEU A 78 3.24 8.64 -0.88
CA LEU A 78 4.54 8.30 -0.29
C LEU A 78 5.20 9.52 0.33
N ARG A 79 4.96 10.71 -0.23
CA ARG A 79 5.47 11.99 0.26
C ARG A 79 4.60 13.14 -0.22
N PHE A 80 4.45 14.14 0.65
CA PHE A 80 3.82 15.41 0.29
C PHE A 80 4.45 16.52 1.13
N ASP A 81 5.38 17.25 0.53
CA ASP A 81 6.08 18.37 1.17
C ASP A 81 5.58 19.71 0.62
N VAL A 82 5.44 20.69 1.51
CA VAL A 82 5.23 22.09 1.18
C VAL A 82 6.50 22.85 1.55
N LEU A 83 7.25 23.28 0.56
CA LEU A 83 8.54 23.96 0.73
C LEU A 83 8.36 25.45 0.40
N GLN A 84 8.93 26.32 1.24
CA GLN A 84 9.01 27.76 0.98
C GLN A 84 10.45 28.12 0.64
N GLU A 85 10.68 28.90 -0.42
CA GLU A 85 12.03 29.37 -0.76
C GLU A 85 12.57 30.31 0.33
N ALA A 86 13.83 30.13 0.71
CA ALA A 86 14.46 30.92 1.77
C ALA A 86 14.59 32.40 1.39
N ASP A 87 14.92 32.67 0.13
CA ASP A 87 15.20 34.02 -0.37
C ASP A 87 13.98 34.70 -1.01
N ALA A 88 12.89 33.95 -1.24
CA ALA A 88 11.68 34.43 -1.90
C ALA A 88 10.43 33.90 -1.18
N PRO A 89 9.91 34.61 -0.16
CA PRO A 89 8.83 34.11 0.69
C PRO A 89 7.50 33.95 -0.05
N ASN A 90 7.34 34.52 -1.24
CA ASN A 90 6.17 34.36 -2.08
C ASN A 90 6.25 33.13 -3.00
N LYS A 91 7.37 32.40 -3.02
CA LYS A 91 7.59 31.22 -3.85
C LYS A 91 7.57 29.94 -3.01
N PHE A 92 6.84 28.97 -3.53
CA PHE A 92 6.64 27.68 -2.89
C PHE A 92 6.85 26.54 -3.89
N THR A 93 7.31 25.40 -3.39
CA THR A 93 7.37 24.16 -4.14
C THR A 93 6.59 23.09 -3.41
N LEU A 94 5.65 22.44 -4.10
CA LEU A 94 5.05 21.19 -3.65
C LEU A 94 5.85 20.04 -4.21
N TYR A 95 6.24 19.11 -3.35
CA TYR A 95 6.89 17.87 -3.77
C TYR A 95 6.02 16.70 -3.37
N GLU A 96 5.42 16.06 -4.37
CA GLU A 96 4.50 14.94 -4.19
C GLU A 96 5.15 13.69 -4.77
N PHE A 97 5.23 12.64 -3.96
CA PHE A 97 5.67 11.33 -4.40
C PHE A 97 4.53 10.36 -4.19
N LEU A 98 4.02 9.79 -5.28
CA LEU A 98 2.80 9.00 -5.30
C LEU A 98 3.11 7.62 -5.87
N GLN A 99 2.61 6.57 -5.24
CA GLN A 99 2.69 5.22 -5.77
C GLN A 99 1.69 5.09 -6.92
N GLU A 100 2.19 4.83 -8.12
CA GLU A 100 1.36 4.52 -9.27
C GLU A 100 1.03 3.02 -9.25
N CYS A 101 -0.22 2.70 -8.91
CA CYS A 101 -0.72 1.33 -9.02
C CYS A 101 -1.14 1.06 -10.48
N ARG A 102 -0.16 0.90 -11.38
CA ARG A 102 -0.43 0.44 -12.74
C ARG A 102 -0.76 -1.05 -12.71
N ARG A 103 -2.04 -1.38 -12.88
CA ARG A 103 -2.46 -2.74 -13.26
C ARG A 103 -1.94 -2.99 -14.68
N LEU A 104 -0.90 -3.81 -14.83
CA LEU A 104 -0.54 -4.32 -16.16
C LEU A 104 -1.76 -5.10 -16.67
N ARG A 105 -2.42 -4.60 -17.71
CA ARG A 105 -3.34 -5.43 -18.49
C ARG A 105 -2.45 -6.42 -19.23
N GLY A 106 -2.49 -7.69 -18.83
CA GLY A 106 -1.94 -8.76 -19.64
C GLY A 106 -2.74 -8.84 -20.94
N GLU A 107 -2.03 -8.83 -22.06
CA GLU A 107 -2.55 -9.25 -23.35
C GLU A 107 -2.70 -10.77 -23.39
#